data_AF-A0A349H547-F1
#
_entry.id   AF-A0A349H547-F1
#
_cell.length_a   1.000
_cell.length_b   1.000
_cell.length_c   1.000
_cell.angle_alpha   90.00
_cell.angle_beta   90.00
_cell.angle_gamma   90.00
#
_symmetry.space_group_name_H-M   'P 1'
#
loop_
_entity.id
_entity.type
_entity.pdbx_description
1 polymer ?
#
loop_
_entity_poly.entity_id
_entity_poly.type
_entity_poly.pdbx_seq_one_letter_code
_entity_poly.pdbx_strand_id
1 'polypeptide(L)'
;MWLAGRDVEASSIAGWQGRVVKIRASGFPSGRIVVAVVSVWRLLGAFRSAWLTMRAMRPDVLLCMGSYASVAPCLAARCVGIPVVLHEANAVPGRAISFLSRFASRVAVGFEEALAYVPRGKAVVTGFPLRRGFAPSAPRTAGKSLSLLVMGGSQGARVLNERMPRVASALQAHHEVCVVHLAGRQSADAVEAAYRDHKVNAQVFAFSSDMATLYA
;
A
#
# COMPACT_ATOMS: atom_id res chain seq x y z
N MET A 1 14.14 -5.92 -8.19
CA MET A 1 13.11 -5.74 -7.15
C MET A 1 13.21 -6.84 -6.11
N TRP A 2 13.06 -6.51 -4.84
CA TRP A 2 13.12 -7.46 -3.73
C TRP A 2 11.74 -7.57 -3.06
N LEU A 3 11.24 -8.79 -2.89
CA LEU A 3 9.86 -9.05 -2.47
C LEU A 3 9.81 -10.06 -1.31
N ALA A 4 8.74 -10.01 -0.52
CA ALA A 4 8.54 -10.95 0.60
C ALA A 4 8.13 -12.35 0.12
N GLY A 5 7.70 -12.47 -1.14
CA GLY A 5 7.21 -13.71 -1.74
C GLY A 5 5.76 -14.02 -1.42
N ARG A 6 4.92 -13.00 -1.16
CA ARG A 6 3.48 -13.17 -0.91
C ARG A 6 2.70 -13.20 -2.23
N ASP A 7 1.59 -13.92 -2.27
CA ASP A 7 0.77 -14.06 -3.49
C ASP A 7 0.24 -12.71 -4.00
N VAL A 8 -0.07 -11.79 -3.09
CA VAL A 8 -0.49 -10.41 -3.42
C VAL A 8 0.57 -9.60 -4.17
N GLU A 9 1.85 -10.00 -4.13
CA GLU A 9 2.93 -9.30 -4.83
C GLU A 9 3.00 -9.70 -6.32
N ALA A 10 2.38 -10.83 -6.71
CA ALA A 10 2.40 -11.30 -8.10
C ALA A 10 1.77 -10.28 -9.07
N SER A 11 0.67 -9.64 -8.65
CA SER A 11 0.04 -8.57 -9.43
C SER A 11 0.88 -7.29 -9.46
N SER A 12 1.70 -7.04 -8.43
CA SER A 12 2.54 -5.85 -8.31
C SER A 12 3.76 -5.88 -9.24
N ILE A 13 4.13 -7.06 -9.74
CA ILE A 13 5.22 -7.25 -10.71
C ILE A 13 4.71 -7.62 -12.10
N ALA A 14 3.40 -7.58 -12.35
CA ALA A 14 2.85 -7.79 -13.67
C ALA A 14 3.43 -6.73 -14.64
N GLY A 15 4.28 -7.17 -15.58
CA GLY A 15 4.98 -6.30 -16.53
C GLY A 15 6.38 -5.84 -16.10
N TRP A 16 6.88 -6.24 -14.93
CA TRP A 16 8.27 -5.95 -14.52
C TRP A 16 9.26 -6.87 -15.24
N GLN A 17 10.15 -6.29 -16.04
CA GLN A 17 11.14 -7.05 -16.84
C GLN A 17 12.49 -7.24 -16.13
N GLY A 18 12.72 -6.54 -15.02
CA GLY A 18 13.98 -6.61 -14.29
C GLY A 18 14.07 -7.83 -13.37
N ARG A 19 15.25 -8.06 -12.80
CA ARG A 19 15.48 -9.16 -11.85
C ARG A 19 14.59 -9.04 -10.60
N VAL A 20 13.99 -10.15 -10.19
CA VAL A 20 13.22 -10.28 -8.95
C VAL A 20 13.96 -11.19 -7.97
N VAL A 21 14.11 -10.76 -6.73
CA VAL A 21 14.71 -11.54 -5.64
C VAL A 21 13.66 -11.73 -4.55
N LYS A 22 13.29 -12.97 -4.26
CA LYS A 22 12.33 -13.28 -3.20
C LYS A 22 13.08 -13.56 -1.91
N ILE A 23 12.84 -12.73 -0.88
CA ILE A 23 13.29 -13.02 0.48
C ILE A 23 12.09 -13.55 1.25
N ARG A 24 12.16 -14.83 1.62
CA ARG A 24 11.21 -15.39 2.57
C ARG A 24 11.52 -14.86 3.97
N ALA A 25 10.87 -13.78 4.35
CA ALA A 25 10.82 -13.30 5.71
C ALA A 25 9.45 -13.60 6.32
N SER A 26 9.42 -14.01 7.58
CA SER A 26 8.19 -14.07 8.38
C SER A 26 8.20 -12.91 9.37
N GLY A 27 7.04 -12.28 9.58
CA GLY A 27 6.89 -11.29 10.66
C GLY A 27 7.19 -11.93 12.02
N PHE A 28 7.61 -11.14 13.01
CA PHE A 28 7.86 -11.61 14.37
C PHE A 28 6.52 -11.89 15.08
N PRO A 29 6.19 -13.14 15.41
CA PRO A 29 4.96 -13.45 16.12
C PRO A 29 5.15 -13.19 17.62
N SER A 30 4.15 -12.63 18.28
CA SER A 30 4.16 -12.45 19.74
C SER A 30 3.87 -13.79 20.45
N GLY A 31 4.66 -14.12 21.48
CA GLY A 31 4.24 -15.05 22.55
C GLY A 31 4.89 -16.45 22.61
N ARG A 32 5.78 -16.86 21.69
CA ARG A 32 6.45 -18.19 21.77
C ARG A 32 7.94 -18.14 21.42
N ILE A 33 8.80 -18.54 22.36
CA ILE A 33 10.27 -18.45 22.23
C ILE A 33 10.84 -19.32 21.08
N VAL A 34 10.24 -20.49 20.82
CA VAL A 34 10.60 -21.37 19.70
C VAL A 34 10.36 -20.69 18.36
N VAL A 35 9.26 -19.94 18.25
CA VAL A 35 8.89 -19.21 17.03
C VAL A 35 9.83 -18.01 16.81
N ALA A 36 10.30 -17.38 17.90
CA ALA A 36 11.31 -16.32 17.84
C ALA A 36 12.65 -16.86 17.33
N VAL A 37 13.11 -18.02 17.82
CA VAL A 37 14.36 -18.66 17.35
C VAL A 37 14.29 -19.00 15.86
N VAL A 38 13.21 -19.63 15.40
CA VAL A 38 13.01 -19.91 13.97
C VAL A 38 12.99 -18.63 13.13
N SER A 39 12.39 -17.56 13.64
CA SER A 39 12.36 -16.26 12.97
C SER A 39 13.76 -15.65 12.85
N VAL A 40 14.60 -15.78 13.87
CA VAL A 40 16.00 -15.34 13.84
C VAL A 40 16.80 -16.14 12.80
N TRP A 41 16.71 -17.47 12.77
CA TRP A 41 17.40 -18.28 11.76
C TRP A 41 16.99 -17.93 10.32
N ARG A 42 15.68 -17.71 10.10
CA ARG A 42 15.18 -17.24 8.81
C ARG A 42 15.71 -15.86 8.45
N LEU A 43 15.79 -14.94 9.42
CA LEU A 43 16.35 -13.62 9.22
C LEU A 43 17.85 -13.68 8.86
N LEU A 44 18.62 -14.56 9.51
CA LEU A 44 20.03 -14.77 9.19
C LEU A 44 20.21 -15.36 7.79
N GLY A 45 19.40 -16.34 7.40
CA GLY A 45 19.39 -16.89 6.04
C GLY A 45 19.03 -15.84 4.99
N ALA A 46 17.99 -15.05 5.26
CA ALA A 46 17.58 -13.92 4.44
C ALA A 46 18.70 -12.87 4.32
N PHE A 47 19.36 -12.53 5.42
CA PHE A 47 20.48 -11.59 5.44
C PHE A 47 21.65 -12.11 4.62
N ARG A 48 22.07 -13.37 4.81
CA ARG A 48 23.17 -13.98 4.03
C ARG A 48 22.86 -13.99 2.54
N SER A 49 21.65 -14.42 2.16
CA SER A 49 21.20 -14.40 0.77
C SER A 49 21.21 -12.98 0.21
N ALA A 50 20.73 -12.02 1.00
CA ALA A 50 20.69 -10.63 0.57
C ALA A 50 22.09 -10.05 0.39
N TRP A 51 22.98 -10.31 1.33
CA TRP A 51 24.36 -9.87 1.32
C TRP A 51 25.14 -10.42 0.12
N LEU A 52 25.04 -11.73 -0.15
CA LEU A 52 25.67 -12.34 -1.33
C LEU A 52 25.17 -11.69 -2.63
N THR A 53 23.85 -11.50 -2.74
CA THR A 53 23.23 -10.89 -3.92
C THR A 53 23.67 -9.43 -4.10
N MET A 54 23.73 -8.65 -3.01
CA MET A 54 24.16 -7.26 -3.05
C MET A 54 25.66 -7.12 -3.36
N ARG A 55 26.51 -8.03 -2.86
CA ARG A 55 27.94 -8.07 -3.23
C ARG A 55 28.16 -8.36 -4.71
N ALA A 56 27.33 -9.22 -5.30
CA ALA A 56 27.41 -9.57 -6.71
C ALA A 56 26.82 -8.48 -7.62
N MET A 57 25.68 -7.90 -7.24
CA MET A 57 24.96 -6.90 -8.04
C MET A 57 25.52 -5.49 -7.90
N ARG A 58 26.01 -5.13 -6.70
CA ARG A 58 26.50 -3.79 -6.33
C ARG A 58 25.62 -2.63 -6.83
N PRO A 59 24.33 -2.58 -6.48
CA PRO A 59 23.49 -1.45 -6.85
C PRO A 59 24.00 -0.16 -6.19
N ASP A 60 23.85 0.98 -6.88
CA ASP A 60 24.29 2.28 -6.37
C ASP A 60 23.45 2.77 -5.18
N VAL A 61 22.19 2.33 -5.08
CA VAL A 61 21.27 2.70 -4.02
C VAL A 61 20.20 1.62 -3.82
N LEU A 62 19.75 1.44 -2.58
CA LEU A 62 18.60 0.62 -2.24
C LEU A 62 17.42 1.49 -1.79
N LEU A 63 16.32 1.49 -2.56
CA LEU A 63 15.05 2.06 -2.13
C LEU A 63 14.22 1.00 -1.37
N CYS A 64 13.72 1.35 -0.19
CA CYS A 64 12.93 0.46 0.66
C CYS A 64 11.63 1.10 1.14
N MET A 65 10.51 0.41 0.91
CA MET A 65 9.14 0.86 1.20
C MET A 65 8.60 0.42 2.58
N GLY A 66 9.43 -0.15 3.46
CA GLY A 66 9.05 -0.30 4.87
C GLY A 66 8.21 -1.52 5.27
N SER A 67 8.69 -2.73 4.97
CA SER A 67 8.09 -3.97 5.49
C SER A 67 9.06 -4.73 6.40
N TYR A 68 8.57 -5.71 7.17
CA TYR A 68 9.45 -6.61 7.94
C TYR A 68 10.43 -7.36 7.03
N ALA A 69 10.03 -7.68 5.79
CA ALA A 69 10.89 -8.35 4.81
C ALA A 69 12.03 -7.45 4.31
N SER A 70 11.91 -6.15 4.51
CA SER A 70 12.92 -5.17 4.11
C SER A 70 14.10 -5.07 5.08
N VAL A 71 13.99 -5.61 6.30
CA VAL A 71 15.04 -5.48 7.34
C VAL A 71 16.34 -6.15 6.92
N ALA A 72 16.31 -7.43 6.56
CA ALA A 72 17.49 -8.17 6.12
C ALA A 72 18.21 -7.51 4.93
N PRO A 73 17.54 -7.17 3.81
CA PRO A 73 18.22 -6.52 2.68
C PRO A 73 18.75 -5.13 3.03
N CYS A 74 18.05 -4.32 3.83
CA CYS A 74 18.58 -3.01 4.23
C CYS A 74 19.85 -3.12 5.09
N LEU A 75 19.88 -4.07 6.03
CA LEU A 75 21.09 -4.33 6.82
C LEU A 75 22.23 -4.86 5.94
N ALA A 76 21.91 -5.78 5.01
CA ALA A 76 22.90 -6.32 4.07
C ALA A 76 23.50 -5.23 3.19
N ALA A 77 22.69 -4.31 2.67
CA ALA A 77 23.12 -3.17 1.85
C ALA A 77 24.10 -2.29 2.62
N ARG A 78 23.77 -1.98 3.88
CA ARG A 78 24.64 -1.21 4.76
C ARG A 78 25.99 -1.91 4.98
N CYS A 79 26.01 -3.23 5.18
CA CYS A 79 27.25 -3.99 5.38
C CYS A 79 28.18 -4.00 4.16
N VAL A 80 27.65 -3.74 2.96
CA VAL A 80 28.45 -3.68 1.72
C VAL A 80 28.65 -2.24 1.22
N GLY A 81 28.28 -1.23 2.02
CA GLY A 81 28.48 0.18 1.70
C GLY A 81 27.46 0.78 0.73
N ILE A 82 26.34 0.10 0.45
CA ILE A 82 25.29 0.61 -0.42
C ILE A 82 24.36 1.54 0.38
N PRO A 83 24.13 2.79 -0.07
CA PRO A 83 23.23 3.71 0.61
C PRO A 83 21.79 3.20 0.57
N VAL A 84 21.10 3.30 1.71
CA VAL A 84 19.70 2.90 1.86
C VAL A 84 18.84 4.15 1.94
N VAL A 85 17.88 4.28 1.04
CA VAL A 85 16.82 5.30 1.06
C VAL A 85 15.51 4.62 1.45
N LEU A 86 14.84 5.15 2.46
CA LEU A 86 13.53 4.67 2.87
C LEU A 86 12.43 5.56 2.31
N HIS A 87 11.26 4.99 2.03
CA HIS A 87 10.02 5.74 1.81
C HIS A 87 8.98 5.29 2.84
N GLU A 88 8.37 6.26 3.53
CA GLU A 88 7.29 6.04 4.49
C GLU A 88 6.01 6.70 4.00
N ALA A 89 4.99 5.87 3.81
CA ALA A 89 3.69 6.22 3.26
C ALA A 89 2.67 6.59 4.35
N ASN A 90 2.97 6.33 5.63
CA ASN A 90 2.06 6.56 6.74
C ASN A 90 2.46 7.81 7.53
N ALA A 91 1.49 8.48 8.15
CA ALA A 91 1.76 9.60 9.06
C ALA A 91 2.51 9.15 10.32
N VAL A 92 2.23 7.93 10.80
CA VAL A 92 2.97 7.28 11.89
C VAL A 92 3.77 6.12 11.30
N PRO A 93 5.12 6.17 11.33
CA PRO A 93 5.91 5.15 10.67
C PRO A 93 5.74 3.75 11.26
N GLY A 94 5.79 2.76 10.38
CA GLY A 94 5.76 1.35 10.79
C GLY A 94 7.04 0.95 11.53
N ARG A 95 6.96 -0.07 12.39
CA ARG A 95 8.10 -0.56 13.19
C ARG A 95 9.37 -0.82 12.37
N ALA A 96 9.22 -1.34 11.15
CA ALA A 96 10.35 -1.61 10.27
C ALA A 96 11.04 -0.31 9.80
N ILE A 97 10.28 0.70 9.38
CA ILE A 97 10.82 2.01 9.01
C ILE A 97 11.43 2.69 10.22
N SER A 98 10.76 2.71 11.37
CA SER A 98 11.29 3.33 12.59
C SER A 98 12.64 2.73 12.98
N PHE A 99 12.77 1.39 12.91
CA PHE A 99 14.04 0.71 13.14
C PHE A 99 15.11 1.05 12.09
N LEU A 100 14.76 0.95 10.80
CA LEU A 100 15.70 1.13 9.69
C LEU A 100 16.13 2.59 9.48
N SER A 101 15.31 3.56 9.88
CA SER A 101 15.57 5.00 9.72
C SER A 101 16.90 5.44 10.33
N ARG A 102 17.30 4.79 11.43
CA ARG A 102 18.58 5.01 12.12
C ARG A 102 19.78 4.66 11.23
N PHE A 103 19.61 3.71 10.33
CA PHE A 103 20.66 3.19 9.45
C PHE A 103 20.59 3.74 8.03
N ALA A 104 19.46 4.33 7.65
CA ALA A 104 19.24 4.92 6.34
C ALA A 104 20.10 6.16 6.09
N SER A 105 20.44 6.38 4.82
CA SER A 105 21.09 7.59 4.33
C SER A 105 20.09 8.75 4.28
N ARG A 106 18.87 8.49 3.79
CA ARG A 106 17.73 9.42 3.76
C ARG A 106 16.42 8.67 3.94
N VAL A 107 15.40 9.38 4.42
CA VAL A 107 14.04 8.87 4.58
C VAL A 107 13.08 9.86 3.90
N ALA A 108 12.52 9.46 2.77
CA ALA A 108 11.44 10.17 2.11
C ALA A 108 10.13 9.91 2.87
N VAL A 109 9.47 10.97 3.34
CA VAL A 109 8.20 10.86 4.07
C VAL A 109 7.06 11.45 3.26
N GLY A 110 5.90 10.81 3.31
CA GLY A 110 4.68 11.28 2.66
C GLY A 110 3.98 12.42 3.40
N PHE A 111 4.18 12.50 4.73
CA PHE A 111 3.50 13.42 5.64
C PHE A 111 4.51 14.16 6.52
N GLU A 112 4.20 15.40 6.90
CA GLU A 112 5.05 16.20 7.80
C GLU A 112 5.08 15.61 9.22
N GLU A 113 3.98 15.02 9.65
CA GLU A 113 3.83 14.38 10.96
C GLU A 113 4.84 13.24 11.17
N ALA A 114 5.23 12.57 10.08
CA ALA A 114 6.23 11.50 10.12
C ALA A 114 7.63 12.01 10.50
N LEU A 115 7.92 13.30 10.35
CA LEU A 115 9.22 13.91 10.70
C LEU A 115 9.55 13.72 12.19
N ALA A 116 8.54 13.69 13.06
CA ALA A 116 8.71 13.50 14.51
C ALA A 116 9.30 12.13 14.88
N TYR A 117 9.21 11.15 13.99
CA TYR A 117 9.60 9.76 14.24
C TYR A 117 10.91 9.35 13.56
N VAL A 118 11.49 10.23 12.75
CA VAL A 118 12.71 9.98 11.97
C VAL A 118 13.88 10.76 12.57
N PRO A 119 15.12 10.22 12.60
CA PRO A 119 16.26 10.97 13.09
C PRO A 119 16.45 12.32 12.36
N ARG A 120 16.75 13.36 13.14
CA ARG A 120 16.99 14.72 12.63
C ARG A 120 18.02 14.72 11.50
N GLY A 121 17.74 15.49 10.45
CA GLY A 121 18.61 15.64 9.27
C GLY A 121 18.56 14.48 8.26
N LYS A 122 17.77 13.42 8.53
CA LYS A 122 17.60 12.31 7.57
C LYS A 122 16.32 12.37 6.75
N ALA A 123 15.29 13.01 7.28
CA ALA A 123 13.97 13.05 6.66
C ALA A 123 13.87 14.13 5.57
N VAL A 124 13.14 13.83 4.51
CA VAL A 124 12.75 14.78 3.45
C VAL A 124 11.28 14.55 3.14
N VAL A 125 10.45 15.61 3.20
CA VAL A 125 9.03 15.51 2.84
C VAL A 125 8.93 15.50 1.32
N THR A 126 8.51 14.37 0.75
CA THR A 126 8.41 14.18 -0.70
C THR A 126 6.97 14.00 -1.18
N GLY A 127 6.04 13.72 -0.26
CA GLY A 127 4.70 13.28 -0.61
C GLY A 127 4.70 11.88 -1.26
N PHE A 128 3.70 11.64 -2.11
CA PHE A 128 3.45 10.35 -2.74
C PHE A 128 3.67 10.39 -4.25
N PRO A 129 4.36 9.40 -4.83
CA PRO A 129 4.37 9.25 -6.27
C PRO A 129 2.95 8.86 -6.74
N LEU A 130 2.29 9.77 -7.44
CA LEU A 130 1.00 9.50 -8.08
C LEU A 130 1.21 8.85 -9.45
N ARG A 131 0.27 7.99 -9.85
CA ARG A 131 0.22 7.48 -11.23
C ARG A 131 -0.09 8.63 -12.19
N ARG A 132 0.35 8.52 -13.44
CA ARG A 132 -0.05 9.45 -14.51
C ARG A 132 -1.58 9.46 -14.64
N GLY A 133 -2.14 10.62 -15.01
CA GLY A 133 -3.58 10.82 -15.16
C GLY A 133 -4.27 11.48 -13.97
N PHE A 134 -3.64 11.49 -12.79
CA PHE A 134 -4.08 12.32 -11.67
C PHE A 134 -3.57 13.75 -11.87
N ALA A 135 -4.45 14.63 -12.35
CA ALA A 135 -4.20 16.06 -12.42
C ALA A 135 -4.99 16.78 -11.32
N PRO A 136 -4.48 17.89 -10.75
CA PRO A 136 -5.29 18.75 -9.90
C PRO A 136 -6.54 19.20 -10.67
N SER A 137 -7.72 18.88 -10.16
CA SER A 137 -8.98 19.39 -10.69
C SER A 137 -9.39 20.66 -9.96
N ALA A 138 -10.08 21.56 -10.65
CA ALA A 138 -10.65 22.74 -10.00
C ALA A 138 -11.69 22.31 -8.94
N PRO A 139 -11.83 23.05 -7.83
CA PRO A 139 -12.87 22.78 -6.84
C PRO A 139 -14.24 22.71 -7.52
N ARG A 140 -14.94 21.59 -7.36
CA ARG A 140 -16.30 21.44 -7.89
C ARG A 140 -17.30 22.06 -6.94
N THR A 141 -18.17 22.92 -7.46
CA THR A 141 -19.37 23.37 -6.75
C THR A 141 -20.36 22.20 -6.68
N ALA A 142 -20.83 21.86 -5.49
CA ALA A 142 -21.86 20.84 -5.32
C ALA A 142 -23.13 21.25 -6.08
N GLY A 143 -23.52 20.45 -7.08
CA GLY A 143 -24.81 20.58 -7.76
C GLY A 143 -25.95 19.96 -6.95
N LYS A 144 -27.16 19.87 -7.55
CA LYS A 144 -28.29 19.14 -6.95
C LYS A 144 -28.07 17.62 -6.91
N SER A 145 -27.27 17.10 -7.83
CA SER A 145 -26.95 15.68 -7.93
C SER A 145 -25.70 15.36 -7.12
N LEU A 146 -25.79 14.36 -6.25
CA LEU A 146 -24.73 13.90 -5.36
C LEU A 146 -24.09 12.64 -5.95
N SER A 147 -22.83 12.75 -6.37
CA SER A 147 -22.04 11.61 -6.84
C SER A 147 -21.27 10.97 -5.69
N LEU A 148 -21.50 9.68 -5.46
CA LEU A 148 -20.84 8.89 -4.41
C LEU A 148 -19.92 7.84 -5.03
N LEU A 149 -18.61 8.01 -4.86
CA LEU A 149 -17.62 6.98 -5.17
C LEU A 149 -17.31 6.17 -3.90
N VAL A 150 -17.66 4.89 -3.89
CA VAL A 150 -17.41 3.96 -2.78
C VAL A 150 -16.29 3.00 -3.17
N MET A 151 -15.24 2.92 -2.36
CA MET A 151 -14.05 2.11 -2.65
C MET A 151 -13.60 1.30 -1.43
N GLY A 152 -13.51 -0.02 -1.59
CA GLY A 152 -13.01 -0.95 -0.57
C GLY A 152 -11.63 -1.53 -0.84
N GLY A 153 -10.89 -1.00 -1.82
CA GLY A 153 -9.66 -1.62 -2.32
C GLY A 153 -9.92 -2.84 -3.21
N SER A 154 -8.87 -3.55 -3.62
CA SER A 154 -8.96 -4.61 -4.64
C SER A 154 -9.79 -5.84 -4.23
N GLN A 155 -9.89 -6.11 -2.93
CA GLN A 155 -10.71 -7.20 -2.38
C GLN A 155 -12.12 -6.72 -2.01
N GLY A 156 -12.40 -5.42 -2.08
CA GLY A 156 -13.62 -4.83 -1.55
C GLY A 156 -13.58 -4.72 -0.03
N ALA A 157 -14.54 -3.97 0.52
CA ALA A 157 -14.71 -3.80 1.95
C ALA A 157 -16.12 -4.23 2.32
N ARG A 158 -16.23 -5.37 3.00
CA ARG A 158 -17.52 -5.97 3.37
C ARG A 158 -18.48 -4.98 4.05
N VAL A 159 -17.98 -4.19 4.98
CA VAL A 159 -18.78 -3.20 5.70
C VAL A 159 -19.35 -2.14 4.75
N LEU A 160 -18.58 -1.70 3.75
CA LEU A 160 -19.06 -0.75 2.75
C LEU A 160 -20.07 -1.40 1.80
N ASN A 161 -19.79 -2.63 1.34
CA ASN A 161 -20.66 -3.43 0.48
C ASN A 161 -22.05 -3.61 1.09
N GLU A 162 -22.14 -3.88 2.39
CA GLU A 162 -23.40 -4.12 3.10
C GLU A 162 -24.15 -2.83 3.46
N ARG A 163 -23.44 -1.74 3.78
CA ARG A 163 -24.07 -0.53 4.35
C ARG A 163 -24.40 0.53 3.30
N MET A 164 -23.58 0.68 2.27
CA MET A 164 -23.71 1.80 1.33
C MET A 164 -25.00 1.78 0.50
N PRO A 165 -25.60 0.64 0.11
CA PRO A 165 -26.93 0.63 -0.51
C PRO A 165 -28.02 1.30 0.33
N ARG A 166 -28.04 1.03 1.64
CA ARG A 166 -29.01 1.63 2.57
C ARG A 166 -28.75 3.12 2.77
N VAL A 167 -27.48 3.50 2.91
CA VAL A 167 -27.08 4.91 3.06
C VAL A 167 -27.48 5.71 1.81
N ALA A 168 -27.18 5.19 0.62
CA ALA A 168 -27.53 5.86 -0.64
C ALA A 168 -29.06 5.99 -0.80
N SER A 169 -29.83 4.96 -0.44
CA SER A 169 -31.29 5.00 -0.45
C SER A 169 -31.86 6.09 0.47
N ALA A 170 -31.31 6.25 1.68
CA ALA A 170 -31.72 7.31 2.59
C ALA A 170 -31.40 8.72 2.04
N LEU A 171 -30.27 8.88 1.36
CA LEU A 171 -29.86 10.15 0.75
C LEU A 171 -30.75 10.56 -0.44
N GLN A 172 -31.38 9.61 -1.13
CA GLN A 172 -32.30 9.89 -2.24
C GLN A 172 -33.51 10.74 -1.82
N ALA A 173 -33.85 10.79 -0.53
CA ALA A 173 -34.93 11.65 -0.02
C ALA A 173 -34.64 13.16 -0.18
N HIS A 174 -33.37 13.54 -0.33
CA HIS A 174 -32.95 14.94 -0.36
C HIS A 174 -32.14 15.31 -1.60
N HIS A 175 -31.53 14.33 -2.27
CA HIS A 175 -30.63 14.53 -3.39
C HIS A 175 -30.89 13.53 -4.51
N GLU A 176 -30.57 13.92 -5.74
CA GLU A 176 -30.44 12.94 -6.82
C GLU A 176 -29.09 12.23 -6.66
N VAL A 177 -29.11 10.98 -6.19
CA VAL A 177 -27.88 10.23 -5.86
C VAL A 177 -27.46 9.32 -7.01
N CYS A 178 -26.21 9.46 -7.44
CA CYS A 178 -25.54 8.57 -8.38
C CYS A 178 -24.36 7.89 -7.70
N VAL A 179 -24.35 6.55 -7.68
CA VAL A 179 -23.31 5.80 -6.98
C VAL A 179 -22.40 5.08 -7.98
N VAL A 180 -21.09 5.15 -7.73
CA VAL A 180 -20.11 4.23 -8.32
C VAL A 180 -19.48 3.42 -7.18
N HIS A 181 -19.62 2.11 -7.18
CA HIS A 181 -19.13 1.24 -6.10
C HIS A 181 -18.11 0.22 -6.62
N LEU A 182 -16.86 0.33 -6.17
CA LEU A 182 -15.84 -0.71 -6.32
C LEU A 182 -15.99 -1.77 -5.20
N ALA A 183 -16.84 -2.76 -5.45
CA ALA A 183 -17.29 -3.74 -4.46
C ALA A 183 -16.29 -4.89 -4.20
N GLY A 184 -15.26 -5.04 -5.03
CA GLY A 184 -14.35 -6.17 -4.98
C GLY A 184 -14.83 -7.36 -5.83
N ARG A 185 -13.87 -8.18 -6.28
CA ARG A 185 -14.11 -9.27 -7.25
C ARG A 185 -15.15 -10.30 -6.84
N GLN A 186 -15.33 -10.52 -5.55
CA GLN A 186 -16.22 -11.56 -5.02
C GLN A 186 -17.61 -11.05 -4.65
N SER A 187 -17.85 -9.73 -4.69
CA SER A 187 -19.06 -9.14 -4.13
C SER A 187 -19.81 -8.22 -5.09
N ALA A 188 -19.31 -8.01 -6.31
CA ALA A 188 -19.91 -7.09 -7.28
C ALA A 188 -21.39 -7.40 -7.53
N ASP A 189 -21.71 -8.64 -7.93
CA ASP A 189 -23.08 -9.04 -8.27
C ASP A 189 -24.05 -8.88 -7.09
N ALA A 190 -23.62 -9.27 -5.88
CA ALA A 190 -24.42 -9.15 -4.67
C ALA A 190 -24.67 -7.69 -4.28
N VAL A 191 -23.66 -6.83 -4.44
CA VAL A 191 -23.79 -5.39 -4.15
C VAL A 191 -24.65 -4.69 -5.19
N GLU A 192 -24.55 -5.07 -6.46
CA GLU A 192 -25.42 -4.56 -7.52
C GLU A 192 -26.88 -4.89 -7.26
N ALA A 193 -27.17 -6.14 -6.90
CA ALA A 193 -28.51 -6.56 -6.50
C ALA A 193 -29.03 -5.73 -5.32
N ALA A 194 -28.19 -5.51 -4.29
CA ALA A 194 -28.58 -4.71 -3.14
C ALA A 194 -28.94 -3.25 -3.50
N TYR A 195 -28.18 -2.59 -4.39
CA TYR A 195 -28.56 -1.25 -4.85
C TYR A 195 -29.86 -1.24 -5.65
N ARG A 196 -30.09 -2.28 -6.47
CA ARG A 196 -31.32 -2.44 -7.25
C ARG A 196 -32.55 -2.61 -6.35
N ASP A 197 -32.44 -3.44 -5.31
CA ASP A 197 -33.50 -3.63 -4.31
C ASP A 197 -33.85 -2.32 -3.58
N HIS A 198 -32.84 -1.49 -3.33
CA HIS A 198 -32.99 -0.17 -2.75
C HIS A 198 -33.40 0.94 -3.74
N LYS A 199 -33.59 0.60 -5.03
CA LYS A 199 -33.94 1.54 -6.12
C LYS A 199 -32.97 2.72 -6.26
N VAL A 200 -31.68 2.45 -5.99
CA VAL A 200 -30.60 3.42 -6.12
C VAL A 200 -29.97 3.28 -7.51
N ASN A 201 -29.76 4.40 -8.20
CA ASN A 201 -28.97 4.42 -9.43
C ASN A 201 -27.48 4.22 -9.11
N ALA A 202 -26.99 3.00 -9.30
CA ALA A 202 -25.61 2.62 -8.96
C ALA A 202 -24.94 1.85 -10.11
N GLN A 203 -23.69 2.20 -10.39
CA GLN A 203 -22.77 1.41 -11.21
C GLN A 203 -21.82 0.66 -10.27
N VAL A 204 -21.86 -0.67 -10.32
CA VAL A 204 -21.02 -1.51 -9.47
C VAL A 204 -19.93 -2.17 -10.31
N PHE A 205 -18.69 -2.06 -9.86
CA PHE A 205 -17.55 -2.70 -10.48
C PHE A 205 -16.86 -3.62 -9.48
N ALA A 206 -16.40 -4.77 -9.96
CA ALA A 206 -15.51 -5.64 -9.21
C ALA A 206 -14.17 -4.95 -8.87
N PHE A 207 -13.60 -4.25 -9.84
CA PHE A 207 -12.34 -3.51 -9.74
C PHE A 207 -12.23 -2.56 -10.94
N SER A 208 -11.57 -1.40 -10.76
CA SER A 208 -11.18 -0.53 -11.87
C SER A 208 -9.68 -0.20 -11.79
N SER A 209 -8.98 -0.29 -12.92
CA SER A 209 -7.61 0.18 -13.06
C SER A 209 -7.54 1.69 -13.35
N ASP A 210 -8.57 2.23 -14.00
CA ASP A 210 -8.67 3.66 -14.33
C ASP A 210 -9.34 4.44 -13.20
N MET A 211 -8.55 4.70 -12.17
CA MET A 211 -9.00 5.49 -11.03
C MET A 211 -9.09 6.98 -11.37
N ALA A 212 -8.31 7.47 -12.32
CA ALA A 212 -8.29 8.89 -12.66
C ALA A 212 -9.66 9.35 -13.17
N THR A 213 -10.29 8.56 -14.05
CA THR A 213 -11.65 8.81 -14.54
C THR A 213 -12.70 8.73 -13.43
N LEU A 214 -12.54 7.82 -12.46
CA LEU A 214 -13.50 7.71 -11.34
C LEU A 214 -13.42 8.89 -10.37
N TYR A 215 -12.26 9.49 -10.21
CA TYR A 215 -12.08 10.71 -9.41
C TYR A 215 -12.46 11.98 -10.17
N ALA A 216 -12.55 11.92 -11.51
CA ALA A 216 -12.65 13.07 -12.38
C ALA A 216 -13.91 13.87 -12.14
#